data_AF-A0A2D9LXU9-F1
#
_entry.id   AF-A0A2D9LXU9-F1
#
_cell.length_a   1.000
_cell.length_b   1.000
_cell.length_c   1.000
_cell.angle_alpha   90.00
_cell.angle_beta   90.00
_cell.angle_gamma   90.00
#
_symmetry.space_group_name_H-M   'P 1'
#
loop_
_entity.id
_entity.type
_entity.pdbx_description
1 polymer ?
#
loop_
_entity_poly.entity_id
_entity_poly.type
_entity_poly.pdbx_seq_one_letter_code
_entity_poly.pdbx_strand_id
1 'polypeptide(L)'
;MRSGRILGSSTYGGYVMPGYIALVGGDEFRSGCEVFDRAMLEAIGIGRPKLLVIPTAAAHQNPSKAASNGVGYFSELGADASSLMVLDGTNANNEGIASEVDDAHVIYMTGGNPAHLLDSLKGSLLLARMTEALERGAVIAGSSAGAMVMGSWMRFRQWSEALGIAEGITTLPHHERADPATVSRELATTTPDGLRAVFGVDGRTGCLGSPDGRWTVYGPGDVTVYQQGQWNAYSSGEVFEIM
;
A
#
# COMPACT_ATOMS: atom_id res chain seq x y z
N MET A 1 -51.89 25.18 1.65
CA MET A 1 -51.14 25.72 2.81
C MET A 1 -50.31 24.60 3.42
N ARG A 2 -49.01 24.86 3.63
CA ARG A 2 -48.03 24.21 4.53
C ARG A 2 -47.79 22.70 4.32
N SER A 3 -46.67 22.31 3.69
CA SER A 3 -45.29 22.23 4.24
C SER A 3 -45.10 21.07 5.21
N GLY A 4 -44.51 19.99 4.71
CA GLY A 4 -43.85 18.95 5.51
C GLY A 4 -42.50 18.62 4.85
N ARG A 5 -41.46 19.31 5.30
CA ARG A 5 -40.06 19.19 4.87
C ARG A 5 -39.49 17.95 5.58
N ILE A 6 -39.24 16.87 4.84
CA ILE A 6 -38.43 15.74 5.35
C ILE A 6 -36.98 16.08 5.03
N LEU A 7 -36.17 16.16 6.08
CA LEU A 7 -34.75 16.46 6.04
C LEU A 7 -34.01 15.35 5.29
N GLY A 8 -33.14 15.77 4.37
CA GLY A 8 -32.36 14.89 3.51
C GLY A 8 -31.36 14.05 4.30
N SER A 9 -31.27 12.77 3.95
CA SER A 9 -30.12 11.93 4.21
C SER A 9 -28.93 12.49 3.45
N SER A 10 -27.90 12.90 4.18
CA SER A 10 -26.60 13.26 3.64
C SER A 10 -25.99 12.06 2.93
N THR A 11 -25.93 12.11 1.60
CA THR A 11 -25.08 11.27 0.77
C THR A 11 -23.75 11.99 0.59
N TYR A 12 -22.85 11.87 1.56
CA TYR A 12 -21.43 12.00 1.23
C TYR A 12 -21.04 10.68 0.56
N GLY A 13 -20.80 10.72 -0.74
CA GLY A 13 -20.21 9.59 -1.48
C GLY A 13 -18.78 9.38 -1.00
N GLY A 14 -18.62 8.74 0.15
CA GLY A 14 -17.33 8.30 0.64
C GLY A 14 -16.77 7.23 -0.28
N TYR A 15 -15.50 7.35 -0.64
CA TYR A 15 -14.79 6.35 -1.40
C TYR A 15 -14.68 5.07 -0.55
N VAL A 16 -15.43 4.03 -0.92
CA VAL A 16 -15.36 2.72 -0.27
C VAL A 16 -14.16 1.98 -0.86
N MET A 17 -13.16 1.66 -0.03
CA MET A 17 -12.05 0.83 -0.48
C MET A 17 -12.49 -0.64 -0.54
N PRO A 18 -12.09 -1.40 -1.57
CA PRO A 18 -12.51 -2.79 -1.75
C PRO A 18 -12.03 -3.72 -0.62
N GLY A 19 -10.96 -3.33 0.07
CA GLY A 19 -10.43 -4.01 1.25
C GLY A 19 -9.41 -3.13 1.97
N TYR A 20 -8.56 -3.74 2.79
CA TYR A 20 -7.50 -3.02 3.50
C TYR A 20 -6.27 -2.82 2.62
N ILE A 21 -5.72 -1.61 2.64
CA ILE A 21 -4.52 -1.24 1.89
C ILE A 21 -3.46 -0.77 2.86
N ALA A 22 -2.26 -1.34 2.77
CA ALA A 22 -1.14 -1.04 3.66
C ALA A 22 0.03 -0.42 2.86
N LEU A 23 0.32 0.86 3.13
CA LEU A 23 1.40 1.60 2.46
C LEU A 23 2.53 1.86 3.46
N VAL A 24 3.71 1.27 3.22
CA VAL A 24 4.87 1.33 4.13
C VAL A 24 6.02 2.10 3.48
N GLY A 25 6.65 2.98 4.27
CA GLY A 25 7.67 3.91 3.79
C GLY A 25 9.03 3.29 3.50
N GLY A 26 9.23 2.00 3.79
CA GLY A 26 10.50 1.31 3.61
C GLY A 26 11.09 0.76 4.90
N ASP A 27 12.28 0.19 4.80
CA ASP A 27 12.98 -0.47 5.92
C ASP A 27 12.18 -1.62 6.55
N GLU A 28 11.41 -2.34 5.74
CA GLU A 28 10.56 -3.45 6.17
C GLU A 28 11.33 -4.58 6.86
N PHE A 29 10.61 -5.32 7.71
CA PHE A 29 11.10 -6.50 8.43
C PHE A 29 12.25 -6.19 9.40
N ARG A 30 12.22 -4.98 9.98
CA ARG A 30 13.21 -4.51 10.97
C ARG A 30 12.53 -4.12 12.26
N SER A 31 13.34 -4.01 13.32
CA SER A 31 12.89 -3.45 14.59
C SER A 31 12.34 -2.03 14.40
N GLY A 32 11.13 -1.83 14.91
CA GLY A 32 10.32 -0.62 14.76
C GLY A 32 9.09 -0.82 13.88
N CYS A 33 9.06 -1.82 13.00
CA CYS A 33 7.93 -2.11 12.11
C CYS A 33 6.78 -2.83 12.83
N GLU A 34 7.05 -3.47 13.98
CA GLU A 34 6.12 -4.41 14.62
C GLU A 34 4.77 -3.78 14.97
N VAL A 35 4.75 -2.48 15.30
CA VAL A 35 3.50 -1.77 15.63
C VAL A 35 2.57 -1.72 14.42
N PHE A 36 3.09 -1.32 13.25
CA PHE A 36 2.32 -1.27 12.02
C PHE A 36 1.93 -2.67 11.55
N ASP A 37 2.89 -3.59 11.51
CA ASP A 37 2.67 -4.92 10.97
C ASP A 37 1.69 -5.73 11.84
N ARG A 38 1.70 -5.56 13.17
CA ARG A 38 0.66 -6.14 14.05
C ARG A 38 -0.71 -5.52 13.82
N ALA A 39 -0.80 -4.19 13.70
CA ALA A 39 -2.08 -3.53 13.43
C ALA A 39 -2.69 -4.00 12.10
N MET A 40 -1.87 -4.19 11.07
CA MET A 40 -2.28 -4.76 9.79
C MET A 40 -2.83 -6.19 9.96
N LEU A 41 -2.12 -7.07 10.69
CA LEU A 41 -2.57 -8.45 10.91
C LEU A 41 -3.85 -8.51 11.77
N GLU A 42 -3.96 -7.65 12.78
CA GLU A 42 -5.12 -7.56 13.66
C GLU A 42 -6.38 -7.09 12.93
N ALA A 43 -6.24 -6.18 11.95
CA ALA A 43 -7.36 -5.67 11.15
C ALA A 43 -8.10 -6.76 10.35
N ILE A 44 -7.42 -7.88 10.07
CA ILE A 44 -7.98 -9.04 9.37
C ILE A 44 -8.92 -9.83 10.29
N GLY A 45 -8.69 -9.79 11.61
CA GLY A 45 -9.48 -10.53 12.60
C GLY A 45 -9.25 -12.05 12.57
N ILE A 46 -8.14 -12.52 12.00
CA ILE A 46 -7.78 -13.95 11.90
C ILE A 46 -6.56 -14.23 12.79
N GLY A 47 -6.66 -15.27 13.64
CA GLY A 47 -5.61 -15.56 14.63
C GLY A 47 -4.26 -15.99 14.05
N ARG A 48 -4.26 -16.64 12.87
CA ARG A 48 -3.05 -17.02 12.13
C ARG A 48 -3.30 -16.81 10.62
N PRO A 49 -3.17 -15.57 10.11
CA PRO A 49 -3.50 -15.26 8.73
C PRO A 49 -2.44 -15.86 7.78
N LYS A 50 -2.91 -16.42 6.65
CA LYS A 50 -2.03 -16.78 5.52
C LYS A 50 -1.47 -15.51 4.89
N LEU A 51 -0.15 -15.39 4.83
CA LEU A 51 0.56 -14.21 4.31
C LEU A 51 1.55 -14.62 3.22
N LEU A 52 1.44 -14.00 2.05
CA LEU A 52 2.35 -14.21 0.94
C LEU A 52 3.31 -13.02 0.80
N VAL A 53 4.60 -13.30 0.84
CA VAL A 53 5.67 -12.32 0.55
C VAL A 53 6.06 -12.42 -0.92
N ILE A 54 5.93 -11.32 -1.65
CA ILE A 54 6.26 -11.19 -3.08
C ILE A 54 7.54 -10.34 -3.22
N PRO A 55 8.70 -10.94 -3.57
CA PRO A 55 9.98 -10.24 -3.61
C PRO A 55 10.33 -9.68 -5.00
N THR A 56 9.36 -9.46 -5.89
CA THR A 56 9.59 -9.11 -7.30
C THR A 56 10.48 -7.88 -7.46
N ALA A 57 10.32 -6.85 -6.63
CA ALA A 57 11.16 -5.65 -6.68
C ALA A 57 12.65 -5.96 -6.42
N ALA A 58 12.95 -7.04 -5.69
CA ALA A 58 14.31 -7.49 -5.39
C ALA A 58 14.86 -8.52 -6.41
N ALA A 59 14.16 -8.79 -7.53
CA ALA A 59 14.51 -9.83 -8.50
C ALA A 59 15.97 -9.78 -8.98
N HIS A 60 16.50 -8.58 -9.24
CA HIS A 60 17.89 -8.37 -9.72
C HIS A 60 18.90 -8.13 -8.59
N GLN A 61 18.51 -8.42 -7.35
CA GLN A 61 19.36 -8.27 -6.17
C GLN A 61 19.52 -9.63 -5.48
N ASN A 62 18.70 -9.91 -4.47
CA ASN A 62 18.68 -11.20 -3.78
C ASN A 62 17.24 -11.50 -3.34
N PRO A 63 16.36 -11.90 -4.28
CA PRO A 63 14.94 -12.06 -4.01
C PRO A 63 14.68 -13.16 -2.98
N SER A 64 15.49 -14.23 -2.95
CA SER A 64 15.38 -15.28 -1.93
C SER A 64 15.68 -14.77 -0.53
N LYS A 65 16.63 -13.84 -0.38
CA LYS A 65 16.90 -13.17 0.91
C LYS A 65 15.77 -12.23 1.31
N ALA A 66 15.23 -11.45 0.38
CA ALA A 66 14.09 -10.58 0.65
C ALA A 66 12.85 -11.39 1.12
N ALA A 67 12.56 -12.48 0.40
CA ALA A 67 11.50 -13.42 0.75
C ALA A 67 11.70 -14.06 2.12
N SER A 68 12.88 -14.65 2.37
CA SER A 68 13.16 -15.33 3.65
C SER A 68 13.13 -14.38 4.85
N ASN A 69 13.59 -13.13 4.70
CA ASN A 69 13.46 -12.10 5.72
C ASN A 69 11.98 -11.84 6.07
N GLY A 70 11.14 -11.61 5.05
CA GLY A 70 9.71 -11.35 5.26
C GLY A 70 8.98 -12.55 5.86
N VAL A 71 9.26 -13.75 5.37
CA VAL A 71 8.68 -15.00 5.89
C VAL A 71 9.04 -15.22 7.35
N GLY A 72 10.33 -15.09 7.71
CA GLY A 72 10.78 -15.22 9.09
C GLY A 72 10.13 -14.19 10.01
N TYR A 73 10.15 -12.92 9.59
CA TYR A 73 9.58 -11.81 10.34
C TYR A 73 8.07 -12.00 10.62
N PHE A 74 7.27 -12.25 9.59
CA PHE A 74 5.82 -12.41 9.78
C PHE A 74 5.45 -13.72 10.50
N SER A 75 6.27 -14.77 10.37
CA SER A 75 6.09 -15.99 11.18
C SER A 75 6.28 -15.70 12.66
N GLU A 76 7.28 -14.89 13.03
CA GLU A 76 7.51 -14.44 14.41
C GLU A 76 6.38 -13.54 14.94
N LEU A 77 5.70 -12.81 14.05
CA LEU A 77 4.49 -12.04 14.39
C LEU A 77 3.22 -12.90 14.51
N GLY A 78 3.28 -14.18 14.14
CA GLY A 78 2.18 -15.14 14.28
C GLY A 78 1.39 -15.44 13.00
N ALA A 79 1.84 -15.00 11.84
CA ALA A 79 1.23 -15.34 10.56
C ALA A 79 1.65 -16.74 10.07
N ASP A 80 0.84 -17.34 9.19
CA ASP A 80 1.27 -18.46 8.34
C ASP A 80 1.91 -17.88 7.08
N ALA A 81 3.17 -17.48 7.19
CA ALA A 81 3.88 -16.76 6.14
C ALA A 81 4.61 -17.71 5.18
N SER A 82 4.48 -17.46 3.89
CA SER A 82 5.25 -18.11 2.83
C SER A 82 5.65 -17.10 1.75
N SER A 83 6.58 -17.49 0.88
CA SER A 83 7.02 -16.66 -0.23
C SER A 83 6.36 -17.08 -1.53
N LEU A 84 5.84 -16.13 -2.28
CA LEU A 84 5.42 -16.33 -3.67
C LEU A 84 6.49 -15.77 -4.59
N MET A 85 7.36 -16.65 -5.10
CA MET A 85 8.56 -16.28 -5.87
C MET A 85 8.25 -15.86 -7.31
N VAL A 86 7.57 -14.72 -7.44
CA VAL A 86 7.33 -14.03 -8.71
C VAL A 86 8.48 -13.08 -8.97
N LEU A 87 9.27 -13.32 -10.02
CA LEU A 87 10.45 -12.50 -10.32
C LEU A 87 10.32 -11.69 -11.61
N ASP A 88 9.36 -12.01 -12.46
CA ASP A 88 9.09 -11.32 -13.73
C ASP A 88 7.63 -11.50 -14.18
N GLY A 89 7.29 -10.92 -15.34
CA GLY A 89 5.99 -11.06 -15.96
C GLY A 89 5.64 -12.47 -16.43
N THR A 90 6.61 -13.36 -16.64
CA THR A 90 6.35 -14.77 -16.97
C THR A 90 5.80 -15.50 -15.75
N ASN A 91 6.40 -15.28 -14.57
CA ASN A 91 5.87 -15.81 -13.32
C ASN A 91 4.51 -15.21 -12.96
N ALA A 92 4.35 -13.89 -13.15
CA ALA A 92 3.10 -13.19 -12.84
C ALA A 92 1.91 -13.63 -13.73
N ASN A 93 2.17 -14.26 -14.87
CA ASN A 93 1.16 -14.82 -15.77
C ASN A 93 1.07 -16.35 -15.72
N ASN A 94 1.81 -17.00 -14.81
CA ASN A 94 1.69 -18.43 -14.60
C ASN A 94 0.47 -18.72 -13.71
N GLU A 95 -0.50 -19.48 -14.23
CA GLU A 95 -1.75 -19.81 -13.53
C GLU A 95 -1.53 -20.49 -12.16
N GLY A 96 -0.57 -21.41 -12.07
CA GLY A 96 -0.29 -22.15 -10.85
C GLY A 96 0.31 -21.26 -9.75
N ILE A 97 1.12 -20.28 -10.13
CA ILE A 97 1.68 -19.28 -9.21
C ILE A 97 0.62 -18.25 -8.84
N ALA A 98 -0.10 -17.72 -9.83
CA ALA A 98 -1.06 -16.65 -9.61
C ALA A 98 -2.25 -17.09 -8.75
N SER A 99 -2.70 -18.35 -8.86
CA SER A 99 -3.78 -18.88 -8.01
C SER A 99 -3.42 -19.04 -6.53
N GLU A 100 -2.13 -18.99 -6.16
CA GLU A 100 -1.75 -19.04 -4.73
C GLU A 100 -2.28 -17.85 -3.93
N VAL A 101 -2.50 -16.68 -4.57
CA VAL A 101 -3.06 -15.51 -3.88
C VAL A 101 -4.55 -15.64 -3.55
N ASP A 102 -5.26 -16.63 -4.10
CA ASP A 102 -6.71 -16.75 -3.94
C ASP A 102 -7.12 -16.97 -2.47
N ASP A 103 -6.28 -17.70 -1.74
CA ASP A 103 -6.42 -18.09 -0.34
C ASP A 103 -5.65 -17.17 0.64
N ALA A 104 -4.94 -16.16 0.12
CA ALA A 104 -4.12 -15.29 0.95
C ALA A 104 -4.98 -14.27 1.70
N HIS A 105 -4.64 -14.01 2.97
CA HIS A 105 -5.25 -12.94 3.76
C HIS A 105 -4.41 -11.67 3.70
N VAL A 106 -3.11 -11.80 3.45
CA VAL A 106 -2.18 -10.68 3.23
C VAL A 106 -1.29 -11.01 2.06
N ILE A 107 -1.13 -10.03 1.16
CA ILE A 107 -0.19 -10.09 0.04
C ILE A 107 0.76 -8.90 0.21
N TYR A 108 2.04 -9.18 0.51
CA TYR A 108 3.03 -8.18 0.85
C TYR A 108 4.12 -8.07 -0.22
N MET A 109 4.20 -6.93 -0.91
CA MET A 109 5.25 -6.64 -1.88
C MET A 109 6.45 -5.96 -1.21
N THR A 110 7.64 -6.55 -1.34
CA THR A 110 8.86 -5.98 -0.74
C THR A 110 9.38 -4.76 -1.50
N GLY A 111 10.32 -4.04 -0.89
CA GLY A 111 11.11 -3.00 -1.52
C GLY A 111 12.12 -3.52 -2.55
N GLY A 112 12.71 -2.60 -3.32
CA GLY A 112 13.67 -2.90 -4.39
C GLY A 112 13.55 -1.93 -5.56
N ASN A 113 13.45 -2.45 -6.78
CA ASN A 113 13.26 -1.68 -8.00
C ASN A 113 11.77 -1.55 -8.35
N PRO A 114 11.16 -0.35 -8.21
CA PRO A 114 9.75 -0.14 -8.49
C PRO A 114 9.40 -0.25 -9.98
N ALA A 115 10.33 0.11 -10.90
CA ALA A 115 10.08 -0.02 -12.34
C ALA A 115 9.96 -1.49 -12.74
N HIS A 116 10.86 -2.34 -12.25
CA HIS A 116 10.79 -3.79 -12.52
C HIS A 116 9.54 -4.44 -11.91
N LEU A 117 9.17 -4.05 -10.68
CA LEU A 117 7.95 -4.51 -10.04
C LEU A 117 6.71 -4.12 -10.85
N LEU A 118 6.61 -2.86 -11.27
CA LEU A 118 5.50 -2.37 -12.09
C LEU A 118 5.42 -3.12 -13.43
N ASP A 119 6.53 -3.22 -14.16
CA ASP A 119 6.58 -3.91 -15.47
C ASP A 119 6.20 -5.38 -15.36
N SER A 120 6.53 -6.04 -14.24
CA SER A 120 6.21 -7.45 -14.01
C SER A 120 4.73 -7.68 -13.69
N LEU A 121 4.07 -6.73 -13.01
CA LEU A 121 2.70 -6.90 -12.52
C LEU A 121 1.65 -6.24 -13.42
N LYS A 122 1.98 -5.14 -14.11
CA LYS A 122 1.00 -4.36 -14.89
C LYS A 122 0.36 -5.24 -15.97
N GLY A 123 -0.97 -5.38 -15.90
CA GLY A 123 -1.76 -6.19 -16.83
C GLY A 123 -1.55 -7.71 -16.70
N SER A 124 -0.91 -8.18 -15.63
CA SER A 124 -0.70 -9.61 -15.38
C SER A 124 -1.93 -10.30 -14.77
N LEU A 125 -2.00 -11.62 -14.92
CA LEU A 125 -2.96 -12.46 -14.22
C LEU A 125 -2.86 -12.32 -12.69
N LEU A 126 -1.63 -12.27 -12.16
CA LEU A 126 -1.40 -12.09 -10.73
C LEU A 126 -2.01 -10.79 -10.21
N LEU A 127 -1.86 -9.67 -10.92
CA LEU A 127 -2.51 -8.42 -10.52
C LEU A 127 -4.03 -8.55 -10.47
N ALA A 128 -4.64 -9.17 -11.49
CA ALA A 128 -6.09 -9.39 -11.51
C ALA A 128 -6.55 -10.18 -10.26
N ARG A 129 -5.85 -11.29 -9.95
CA ARG A 129 -6.17 -12.12 -8.78
C ARG A 129 -5.90 -11.41 -7.44
N MET A 130 -4.85 -10.59 -7.35
CA MET A 130 -4.60 -9.74 -6.19
C MET A 130 -5.76 -8.78 -5.95
N THR A 131 -6.25 -8.11 -7.00
CA THR A 131 -7.40 -7.21 -6.92
C THR A 131 -8.66 -7.96 -6.47
N GLU A 132 -8.93 -9.14 -7.04
CA GLU A 132 -10.05 -9.98 -6.59
C GLU A 132 -9.90 -10.42 -5.13
N ALA A 133 -8.68 -10.72 -4.65
CA ALA A 133 -8.42 -11.03 -3.25
C ALA A 133 -8.69 -9.83 -2.34
N LEU A 134 -8.29 -8.63 -2.76
CA LEU A 134 -8.58 -7.38 -2.04
C LEU A 134 -10.10 -7.15 -1.92
N GLU A 135 -10.85 -7.36 -3.00
CA GLU A 135 -12.33 -7.27 -3.01
C GLU A 135 -13.01 -8.30 -2.10
N ARG A 136 -12.36 -9.43 -1.82
CA ARG A 136 -12.81 -10.43 -0.83
C ARG A 136 -12.39 -10.10 0.61
N GLY A 137 -11.66 -9.00 0.81
CA GLY A 137 -11.23 -8.53 2.14
C GLY A 137 -9.80 -8.91 2.52
N ALA A 138 -8.97 -9.40 1.60
CA ALA A 138 -7.53 -9.53 1.85
C ALA A 138 -6.88 -8.15 2.02
N VAL A 139 -5.72 -8.12 2.66
CA VAL A 139 -4.85 -6.93 2.71
C VAL A 139 -3.85 -6.99 1.57
N ILE A 140 -3.73 -5.92 0.78
CA ILE A 140 -2.55 -5.72 -0.06
C ILE A 140 -1.64 -4.70 0.61
N ALA A 141 -0.41 -5.12 0.86
CA ALA A 141 0.63 -4.34 1.49
C ALA A 141 1.83 -4.15 0.56
N GLY A 142 2.50 -3.01 0.69
CA GLY A 142 3.73 -2.73 -0.04
C GLY A 142 4.68 -1.87 0.77
N SER A 143 5.97 -2.18 0.69
CA SER A 143 7.03 -1.37 1.28
C SER A 143 7.91 -0.73 0.22
N SER A 144 8.22 0.56 0.39
CA SER A 144 9.08 1.32 -0.51
C SER A 144 8.61 1.17 -1.96
N ALA A 145 9.36 0.47 -2.81
CA ALA A 145 8.96 0.13 -4.18
C ALA A 145 7.56 -0.53 -4.26
N GLY A 146 7.22 -1.41 -3.33
CA GLY A 146 5.89 -2.02 -3.24
C GLY A 146 4.78 -0.98 -3.01
N ALA A 147 4.99 -0.02 -2.10
CA ALA A 147 4.03 1.04 -1.82
C ALA A 147 3.87 2.02 -2.99
N MET A 148 4.96 2.25 -3.73
CA MET A 148 4.98 3.14 -4.90
C MET A 148 4.10 2.60 -6.04
N VAL A 149 4.20 1.31 -6.37
CA VAL A 149 3.44 0.72 -7.48
C VAL A 149 1.95 0.58 -7.19
N MET A 150 1.55 0.58 -5.91
CA MET A 150 0.14 0.42 -5.53
C MET A 150 -0.73 1.62 -5.90
N GLY A 151 -0.16 2.83 -6.01
CA GLY A 151 -0.92 4.04 -6.35
C GLY A 151 -1.54 4.02 -7.76
N SER A 152 -2.39 4.99 -8.08
CA SER A 152 -2.78 5.25 -9.48
C SER A 152 -1.62 5.79 -10.30
N TRP A 153 -0.74 6.55 -9.63
CA TRP A 153 0.47 7.09 -10.21
C TRP A 153 1.67 6.71 -9.33
N MET A 154 2.82 6.63 -9.97
CA MET A 154 4.12 6.43 -9.32
C MET A 154 5.07 7.52 -9.80
N ARG A 155 5.81 8.12 -8.86
CA ARG A 155 6.90 9.05 -9.17
C ARG A 155 8.24 8.34 -8.96
N PHE A 156 8.81 7.82 -10.04
CA PHE A 156 10.14 7.22 -10.06
C PHE A 156 10.96 7.79 -11.21
N ARG A 157 11.83 8.78 -10.90
CA ARG A 157 12.51 9.68 -11.87
C ARG A 157 11.57 10.60 -12.64
N GLN A 158 10.41 10.09 -13.05
CA GLN A 158 9.30 10.79 -13.69
C GLN A 158 7.97 10.20 -13.22
N TRP A 159 6.86 10.84 -13.57
CA TRP A 159 5.53 10.31 -13.32
C TRP A 159 5.16 9.23 -14.34
N SER A 160 4.53 8.15 -13.87
CA SER A 160 3.97 7.09 -14.69
C SER A 160 2.73 6.51 -14.04
N GLU A 161 1.78 6.04 -14.84
CA GLU A 161 0.65 5.24 -14.33
C GLU A 161 1.16 3.98 -13.65
N ALA A 162 0.59 3.67 -12.48
CA ALA A 162 0.97 2.54 -11.66
C ALA A 162 -0.16 1.48 -11.64
N LEU A 163 -0.26 0.64 -10.61
CA LEU A 163 -1.18 -0.49 -10.59
C LEU A 163 -2.63 -0.09 -10.27
N GLY A 164 -2.84 1.07 -9.65
CA GLY A 164 -4.18 1.59 -9.32
C GLY A 164 -4.90 0.82 -8.20
N ILE A 165 -4.16 0.12 -7.33
CA ILE A 165 -4.72 -0.57 -6.16
C ILE A 165 -5.22 0.44 -5.12
N ALA A 166 -4.41 1.45 -4.84
CA ALA A 166 -4.75 2.62 -4.03
C ALA A 166 -5.15 3.78 -4.96
N GLU A 167 -6.43 3.81 -5.35
CA GLU A 167 -6.92 4.74 -6.37
C GLU A 167 -6.74 6.21 -5.97
N GLY A 168 -6.31 7.05 -6.91
CA GLY A 168 -6.10 8.47 -6.72
C GLY A 168 -5.00 8.83 -5.71
N ILE A 169 -4.20 7.86 -5.28
CA ILE A 169 -3.09 8.04 -4.32
C ILE A 169 -1.74 7.82 -5.02
N THR A 170 -0.70 8.48 -4.53
CA THR A 170 0.71 8.17 -4.80
C THR A 170 1.48 8.10 -3.50
N THR A 171 2.40 7.13 -3.37
CA THR A 171 3.29 7.03 -2.20
C THR A 171 4.71 7.53 -2.53
N LEU A 172 5.27 8.37 -1.66
CA LEU A 172 6.67 8.77 -1.64
C LEU A 172 7.34 8.15 -0.39
N PRO A 173 8.01 7.00 -0.53
CA PRO A 173 8.65 6.33 0.60
C PRO A 173 9.92 7.04 1.06
N HIS A 174 10.45 6.65 2.23
CA HIS A 174 11.63 7.23 2.87
C HIS A 174 11.52 8.74 3.07
N HIS A 175 10.32 9.19 3.47
CA HIS A 175 9.99 10.61 3.53
C HIS A 175 10.71 11.36 4.66
N GLU A 176 11.35 10.65 5.59
CA GLU A 176 12.09 11.24 6.71
C GLU A 176 13.30 12.08 6.25
N ARG A 177 13.65 12.00 4.97
CA ARG A 177 14.76 12.73 4.33
C ARG A 177 14.30 13.93 3.53
N ALA A 178 12.99 14.15 3.42
CA ALA A 178 12.40 15.21 2.61
C ALA A 178 12.10 16.46 3.45
N ASP A 179 12.08 17.62 2.78
CA ASP A 179 11.47 18.83 3.32
C ASP A 179 10.06 18.98 2.74
N PRO A 180 8.99 18.90 3.57
CA PRO A 180 7.62 18.94 3.07
C PRO A 180 7.27 20.21 2.30
N ALA A 181 7.83 21.36 2.68
CA ALA A 181 7.58 22.61 1.96
C ALA A 181 8.14 22.56 0.53
N THR A 182 9.32 21.96 0.34
CA THR A 182 9.92 21.76 -0.98
C THR A 182 9.12 20.76 -1.80
N VAL A 183 8.76 19.61 -1.23
CA VAL A 183 7.95 18.60 -1.92
C VAL A 183 6.60 19.18 -2.36
N SER A 184 5.93 19.94 -1.48
CA SER A 184 4.65 20.58 -1.79
C SER A 184 4.74 21.54 -3.00
N ARG A 185 5.82 22.33 -3.12
CA ARG A 185 6.02 23.23 -4.27
C ARG A 185 6.27 22.46 -5.57
N GLU A 186 7.00 21.36 -5.51
CA GLU A 186 7.21 20.49 -6.68
C GLU A 186 5.91 19.84 -7.14
N LEU A 187 5.13 19.30 -6.19
CA LEU A 187 3.85 18.65 -6.50
C LEU A 187 2.86 19.63 -7.13
N ALA A 188 2.86 20.90 -6.71
CA ALA A 188 1.98 21.92 -7.28
C ALA A 188 2.16 22.13 -8.80
N THR A 189 3.31 21.75 -9.38
CA THR A 189 3.61 21.94 -10.81
C THR A 189 3.78 20.64 -11.59
N THR A 190 3.92 19.50 -10.91
CA THR A 190 4.24 18.22 -11.55
C THR A 190 3.18 17.14 -11.37
N THR A 191 2.22 17.34 -10.45
CA THR A 191 1.19 16.33 -10.16
C THR A 191 0.30 16.08 -11.39
N PRO A 192 0.10 14.81 -11.79
CA PRO A 192 -0.82 14.46 -12.86
C PRO A 192 -2.28 14.80 -12.51
N ASP A 193 -3.08 15.09 -13.53
CA ASP A 193 -4.52 15.32 -13.37
C ASP A 193 -5.20 14.08 -12.75
N GLY A 194 -6.18 14.33 -11.89
CA GLY A 194 -6.96 13.28 -11.22
C GLY A 194 -6.30 12.65 -10.00
N LEU A 195 -5.07 13.05 -9.63
CA LEU A 195 -4.47 12.61 -8.36
C LEU A 195 -5.11 13.36 -7.18
N ARG A 196 -5.64 12.62 -6.21
CA ARG A 196 -6.33 13.17 -5.03
C ARG A 196 -5.35 13.54 -3.93
N ALA A 197 -4.38 12.65 -3.64
CA ALA A 197 -3.41 12.86 -2.59
C ALA A 197 -2.06 12.18 -2.89
N VAL A 198 -0.99 12.74 -2.31
CA VAL A 198 0.33 12.11 -2.24
C VAL A 198 0.66 11.86 -0.78
N PHE A 199 1.10 10.65 -0.44
CA PHE A 199 1.52 10.26 0.92
C PHE A 199 3.03 10.14 0.96
N GLY A 200 3.70 11.06 1.65
CA GLY A 200 5.07 10.90 2.11
C GLY A 200 5.08 9.99 3.32
N VAL A 201 5.74 8.83 3.25
CA VAL A 201 5.74 7.84 4.34
C VAL A 201 7.17 7.59 4.79
N ASP A 202 7.43 7.80 6.08
CA ASP A 202 8.74 7.59 6.70
C ASP A 202 9.10 6.09 6.77
N GLY A 203 10.40 5.79 6.78
CA GLY A 203 10.90 4.43 7.01
C GLY A 203 10.38 3.81 8.31
N ARG A 204 10.06 2.50 8.26
CA ARG A 204 9.43 1.72 9.34
C ARG A 204 8.05 2.21 9.79
N THR A 205 7.48 3.16 9.07
CA THR A 205 6.14 3.71 9.31
C THR A 205 5.24 3.33 8.15
N GLY A 206 3.94 3.19 8.42
CA GLY A 206 2.95 2.97 7.38
C GLY A 206 1.59 3.54 7.75
N CYS A 207 0.73 3.64 6.74
CA CYS A 207 -0.69 3.92 6.94
C CYS A 207 -1.54 2.75 6.44
N LEU A 208 -2.52 2.38 7.27
CA LEU A 208 -3.50 1.35 6.97
C LEU A 208 -4.80 2.02 6.55
N GLY A 209 -5.14 1.89 5.27
CA GLY A 209 -6.39 2.30 4.70
C GLY A 209 -7.45 1.24 4.96
N SER A 210 -8.57 1.64 5.55
CA SER A 210 -9.71 0.76 5.86
C SER A 210 -10.87 0.94 4.87
N PRO A 211 -11.75 -0.07 4.70
CA PRO A 211 -12.85 -0.01 3.72
C PRO A 211 -13.78 1.20 3.84
N ASP A 212 -13.85 1.83 5.03
CA ASP A 212 -14.67 3.03 5.27
C ASP A 212 -14.03 4.33 4.76
N GLY A 213 -12.85 4.26 4.15
CA GLY A 213 -12.14 5.40 3.57
C GLY A 213 -11.14 6.08 4.52
N ARG A 214 -11.06 5.67 5.79
CA ARG A 214 -10.12 6.23 6.76
C ARG A 214 -8.77 5.54 6.69
N TRP A 215 -7.71 6.33 6.86
CA TRP A 215 -6.33 5.89 6.96
C TRP A 215 -5.81 6.11 8.37
N THR A 216 -5.21 5.10 8.99
CA THR A 216 -4.59 5.19 10.32
C THR A 216 -3.09 5.00 10.22
N VAL A 217 -2.31 5.87 10.86
CA VAL A 217 -0.85 5.81 10.87
C VAL A 217 -0.34 4.91 12.00
N TYR A 218 0.70 4.12 11.72
CA TYR A 218 1.43 3.37 12.73
C TYR A 218 2.92 3.37 12.41
N GLY A 219 3.76 3.41 13.46
CA GLY A 219 5.21 3.33 13.34
C GLY A 219 5.92 4.45 14.08
N PRO A 220 7.26 4.52 13.97
CA PRO A 220 8.08 5.47 14.72
C PRO A 220 8.23 6.86 14.07
N GLY A 221 7.85 7.01 12.81
CA GLY A 221 7.87 8.28 12.07
C GLY A 221 6.46 8.75 11.70
N ASP A 222 6.38 9.59 10.67
CA ASP A 222 5.14 10.23 10.25
C ASP A 222 4.69 9.80 8.84
N VAL A 223 3.40 10.07 8.57
CA VAL A 223 2.84 10.11 7.22
C VAL A 223 2.46 11.55 6.91
N THR A 224 3.15 12.15 5.93
CA THR A 224 2.83 13.49 5.42
C THR A 224 1.90 13.39 4.23
N VAL A 225 0.69 13.93 4.36
CA VAL A 225 -0.34 13.91 3.32
C VAL A 225 -0.35 15.24 2.60
N TYR A 226 -0.09 15.22 1.29
CA TYR A 226 -0.18 16.37 0.39
C TYR A 226 -1.46 16.29 -0.42
N GLN A 227 -2.32 17.29 -0.30
CA GLN A 227 -3.56 17.39 -1.07
C GLN A 227 -3.99 18.86 -1.20
N GLN A 228 -4.60 19.22 -2.32
CA GLN A 228 -5.11 20.58 -2.58
C GLN A 228 -4.09 21.71 -2.33
N GLY A 229 -2.81 21.46 -2.61
CA GLY A 229 -1.73 22.44 -2.41
C GLY A 229 -1.35 22.71 -0.94
N GLN A 230 -1.84 21.90 0.00
CA GLN A 230 -1.53 21.92 1.43
C GLN A 230 -0.90 20.59 1.85
N TRP A 231 -0.30 20.55 3.03
CA TRP A 231 0.17 19.31 3.64
C TRP A 231 -0.01 19.28 5.15
N ASN A 232 -0.24 18.08 5.68
CA ASN A 232 -0.29 17.80 7.13
C ASN A 232 0.48 16.51 7.42
N ALA A 233 1.21 16.47 8.53
CA ALA A 233 1.86 15.26 9.03
C ALA A 233 0.99 14.60 10.10
N TYR A 234 0.95 13.28 10.08
CA TYR A 234 0.21 12.44 11.01
C TYR A 234 1.14 11.40 11.61
N SER A 235 1.17 11.32 12.93
CA SER A 235 1.97 10.37 13.70
C SER A 235 1.16 9.12 14.08
N SER A 236 1.83 8.13 14.65
CA SER A 236 1.23 6.87 15.09
C SER A 236 -0.06 7.06 15.92
N GLY A 237 -1.13 6.39 15.51
CA GLY A 237 -2.46 6.45 16.11
C GLY A 237 -3.37 7.54 15.56
N GLU A 238 -2.84 8.51 14.80
CA GLU A 238 -3.65 9.52 14.14
C GLU A 238 -4.33 8.96 12.88
N VAL A 239 -5.49 9.55 12.58
CA VAL A 239 -6.38 9.14 11.49
C VAL A 239 -6.59 10.31 10.55
N PHE A 240 -6.59 10.03 9.25
CA PHE A 240 -6.89 11.02 8.22
C PHE A 240 -7.78 10.43 7.11
N GLU A 241 -8.42 11.32 6.37
CA GLU A 241 -9.23 11.02 5.19
C GLU A 241 -8.68 11.80 4.00
N ILE A 242 -8.85 11.25 2.80
CA ILE A 242 -8.55 11.93 1.56
C ILE A 242 -9.84 12.54 0.99
N MET A 243 -9.71 13.74 0.42
CA MET A 243 -10.84 14.47 -0.17
C MET A 243 -11.13 14.06 -1.62
#